data_AF-A0A2Y9A7J3-F1
#
_entry.id   AF-A0A2Y9A7J3-F1
#
_cell.length_a   1.000
_cell.length_b   1.000
_cell.length_c   1.000
_cell.angle_alpha   90.00
_cell.angle_beta   90.00
_cell.angle_gamma   90.00
#
_symmetry.space_group_name_H-M   'P 1'
#
loop_
_entity.id
_entity.type
_entity.pdbx_description
1 polymer ?
#
loop_
_entity_poly.entity_id
_entity_poly.type
_entity_poly.pdbx_seq_one_letter_code
_entity_poly.pdbx_strand_id
1 'polypeptide(L)'
;MSQTTYDANAILMGGGAGNPAWKFDQPNPGQPRVGTITEPPQARQERDYDKNNPGAGSPKFYPSGDPIMGILVTVQTNERDNAEDDGKRTFYIEGRYLKEAVRGAIREAGAPGLEVGGQLHVEFTHREDPMDKRSRKFWQIRYTPAGNAALMADQPTATTPPPAAAPAAPAQQPATPAPAAPPAAAAPPAANPAAQAQQLIAVGLGDDQIAAATGLDLSVVQAIRNAA
;
A
#
# COMPACT_ATOMS: atom_id res chain seq x y z
N MET A 1 6.93 2.05 36.34
CA MET A 1 7.61 1.06 35.48
C MET A 1 6.54 0.09 34.98
N SER A 2 5.97 0.34 33.81
CA SER A 2 4.99 -0.58 33.22
C SER A 2 5.78 -1.57 32.37
N GLN A 3 6.02 -2.77 32.92
CA GLN A 3 6.59 -3.87 32.13
C GLN A 3 5.57 -4.24 31.05
N THR A 4 6.02 -4.20 29.79
CA THR A 4 5.34 -4.86 28.67
C THR A 4 5.14 -6.33 29.05
N THR A 5 3.91 -6.74 29.32
CA THR A 5 3.57 -8.15 29.52
C THR A 5 3.75 -8.87 28.18
N TYR A 6 4.89 -9.52 28.01
CA TYR A 6 5.05 -10.52 26.96
C TYR A 6 4.32 -11.79 27.39
N ASP A 7 3.49 -12.34 26.51
CA ASP A 7 2.83 -13.61 26.75
C ASP A 7 3.88 -14.72 26.89
N ALA A 8 3.89 -15.39 28.05
CA ALA A 8 4.90 -16.38 28.39
C ALA A 8 4.83 -17.63 27.49
N ASN A 9 3.65 -17.97 26.96
CA ASN A 9 3.47 -19.11 26.07
C ASN A 9 3.99 -18.80 24.65
N ALA A 10 3.81 -17.57 24.17
CA ALA A 10 4.38 -17.11 22.90
C ALA A 10 5.93 -17.14 22.92
N ILE A 11 6.54 -16.78 24.06
CA ILE A 11 7.99 -16.90 24.26
C ILE A 11 8.44 -18.37 24.26
N LEU A 12 7.68 -19.25 24.92
CA LEU A 12 8.02 -20.67 25.06
C LEU A 12 7.92 -21.43 23.73
N MET A 13 7.01 -21.05 22.84
CA MET A 13 6.73 -21.73 21.57
C MET A 13 7.49 -21.13 20.37
N GLY A 14 8.47 -20.24 20.59
CA GLY A 14 9.26 -19.62 19.52
C GLY A 14 8.52 -18.56 18.69
N GLY A 15 7.27 -18.24 19.04
CA GLY A 15 6.42 -17.22 18.40
C GLY A 15 6.47 -15.85 19.08
N GLY A 16 7.48 -15.60 19.91
CA GLY A 16 7.61 -14.38 20.72
C GLY A 16 8.33 -13.22 20.01
N ALA A 17 8.47 -13.24 18.69
CA ALA A 17 9.04 -12.14 17.95
C ALA A 17 7.89 -11.21 17.52
N GLY A 18 7.79 -10.03 18.15
CA GLY A 18 6.79 -9.02 17.79
C GLY A 18 6.75 -8.71 16.29
N ASN A 19 5.67 -8.07 15.83
CA ASN A 19 5.40 -7.83 14.41
C ASN A 19 6.65 -7.37 13.63
N PRO A 20 6.97 -7.99 12.49
CA PRO A 20 8.18 -7.68 11.74
C PRO A 20 8.26 -6.19 11.39
N ALA A 21 9.48 -5.64 11.37
CA ALA A 21 9.68 -4.22 11.10
C ALA A 21 9.15 -3.84 9.70
N TRP A 22 8.52 -2.66 9.59
CA TRP A 22 8.12 -2.11 8.30
C TRP A 22 9.34 -1.52 7.61
N LYS A 23 9.84 -2.20 6.58
CA LYS A 23 11.07 -1.84 5.85
C LYS A 23 10.74 -1.05 4.59
N PHE A 24 11.67 -0.19 4.16
CA PHE A 24 11.47 0.73 3.03
C PHE A 24 12.71 0.87 2.14
N ASP A 25 13.82 0.24 2.51
CA ASP A 25 15.14 0.47 1.92
C ASP A 25 15.43 -0.39 0.68
N GLN A 26 14.77 -1.54 0.50
CA GLN A 26 14.96 -2.45 -0.63
C GLN A 26 13.66 -3.23 -0.93
N PRO A 27 13.37 -3.60 -2.21
CA PRO A 27 14.21 -3.45 -3.40
C PRO A 27 14.16 -2.10 -4.14
N ASN A 28 13.24 -1.18 -3.82
CA ASN A 28 13.12 0.09 -4.56
C ASN A 28 12.87 1.28 -3.60
N PRO A 29 13.84 2.21 -3.41
CA PRO A 29 13.52 3.53 -2.86
C PRO A 29 12.50 4.22 -3.77
N GLY A 30 11.58 5.00 -3.20
CA GLY A 30 10.52 5.71 -3.91
C GLY A 30 9.23 4.93 -4.13
N GLN A 31 9.08 3.71 -3.59
CA GLN A 31 7.77 3.06 -3.57
C GLN A 31 7.00 3.41 -2.29
N PRO A 32 5.84 4.09 -2.40
CA PRO A 32 5.00 4.37 -1.25
C PRO A 32 4.39 3.06 -0.74
N ARG A 33 4.43 2.88 0.58
CA ARG A 33 3.74 1.79 1.26
C ARG A 33 2.63 2.36 2.12
N VAL A 34 1.54 1.60 2.22
CA VAL A 34 0.35 2.00 2.94
C VAL A 34 0.10 1.00 4.07
N GLY A 35 -0.19 1.52 5.25
CA GLY A 35 -0.51 0.73 6.42
C GLY A 35 -1.57 1.41 7.28
N THR A 36 -2.49 0.62 7.82
CA THR A 36 -3.54 1.11 8.73
C THR A 36 -3.12 0.87 10.18
N ILE A 37 -3.15 1.89 11.03
CA ILE A 37 -2.74 1.78 12.43
C ILE A 37 -3.73 0.87 13.18
N THR A 38 -3.24 -0.22 13.76
CA THR A 38 -4.10 -1.18 14.48
C THR A 38 -4.07 -1.01 15.99
N GLU A 39 -3.03 -0.36 16.52
CA GLU A 39 -2.80 -0.23 17.96
C GLU A 39 -2.37 1.20 18.32
N PRO A 40 -2.66 1.67 19.54
CA PRO A 40 -2.20 2.99 19.98
C PRO A 40 -0.67 3.10 19.90
N PRO A 41 -0.14 4.20 19.33
CA PRO A 41 1.30 4.44 19.27
C PRO A 41 1.96 4.34 20.65
N GLN A 42 3.07 3.61 20.73
CA GLN A 42 3.81 3.40 21.98
C GLN A 42 5.10 4.21 21.97
N ALA A 43 5.36 4.95 23.04
CA ALA A 43 6.66 5.59 23.24
C ALA A 43 7.67 4.57 23.78
N ARG A 44 8.85 4.50 23.17
CA ARG A 44 9.95 3.62 23.60
C ARG A 44 11.26 4.38 23.52
N GLN A 45 12.20 4.11 24.42
CA GLN A 45 13.55 4.61 24.24
C GLN A 45 14.20 3.99 22.98
N GLU A 46 14.76 4.84 22.13
CA GLU A 46 15.54 4.42 20.97
C GLU A 46 16.75 3.61 21.42
N ARG A 47 17.11 2.62 20.62
CA ARG A 47 18.27 1.77 20.86
C ARG A 47 19.23 1.83 19.69
N ASP A 48 20.49 1.51 19.93
CA ASP A 48 21.43 1.29 18.85
C ASP A 48 21.01 0.09 18.01
N TYR A 49 21.19 0.23 16.71
CA TYR A 49 20.93 -0.86 15.79
C TYR A 49 22.08 -1.85 15.87
N ASP A 50 21.78 -3.04 16.37
CA ASP A 50 22.67 -4.19 16.30
C ASP A 50 22.20 -5.10 15.16
N LYS A 51 23.08 -5.30 14.17
CA LYS A 51 22.80 -6.13 12.99
C LYS A 51 22.62 -7.61 13.35
N ASN A 52 23.33 -8.08 14.36
CA ASN A 52 23.31 -9.49 14.77
C ASN A 52 22.20 -9.78 15.77
N ASN A 53 21.70 -8.76 16.47
CA ASN A 53 20.60 -8.88 17.41
C ASN A 53 19.65 -7.66 17.33
N PRO A 54 18.76 -7.60 16.31
CA PRO A 54 17.93 -6.43 16.06
C PRO A 54 17.03 -6.13 17.25
N GLY A 55 17.05 -4.88 17.71
CA GLY A 55 16.28 -4.44 18.87
C GLY A 55 16.93 -4.72 20.22
N ALA A 56 18.12 -5.33 20.26
CA ALA A 56 18.88 -5.63 21.48
C ALA A 56 19.98 -4.61 21.84
N GLY A 57 20.32 -3.68 20.94
CA GLY A 57 21.44 -2.73 21.14
C GLY A 57 21.24 -1.73 22.28
N SER A 58 22.29 -1.03 22.69
CA SER A 58 22.26 -0.16 23.89
C SER A 58 21.21 0.95 23.79
N PRO A 59 20.58 1.35 24.91
CA PRO A 59 19.67 2.50 24.91
C PRO A 59 20.41 3.80 24.57
N LYS A 60 19.78 4.66 23.77
CA LYS A 60 20.37 5.94 23.34
C LYS A 60 20.01 7.07 24.29
N PHE A 61 20.98 7.96 24.49
CA PHE A 61 20.87 9.16 25.33
C PHE A 61 21.38 10.38 24.58
N TYR A 62 20.80 11.54 24.85
CA TYR A 62 21.35 12.83 24.45
C TYR A 62 22.66 13.12 25.23
N PRO A 63 23.50 14.06 24.77
CA PRO A 63 24.69 14.49 25.53
C PRO A 63 24.37 15.01 26.94
N SER A 64 23.13 15.46 27.18
CA SER A 64 22.63 15.86 28.50
C SER A 64 22.34 14.70 29.45
N GLY A 65 22.28 13.46 28.95
CA GLY A 65 21.90 12.26 29.70
C GLY A 65 20.41 11.90 29.59
N ASP A 66 19.59 12.71 28.92
CA ASP A 66 18.17 12.41 28.71
C ASP A 66 17.98 11.26 27.71
N PRO A 67 17.01 10.34 27.91
CA PRO A 67 16.75 9.25 26.99
C PRO A 67 16.21 9.78 25.65
N ILE A 68 16.74 9.26 24.54
CA ILE A 68 16.18 9.55 23.22
C ILE A 68 14.96 8.66 23.03
N MET A 69 13.77 9.25 22.94
CA MET A 69 12.50 8.52 22.80
C MET A 69 12.08 8.41 21.34
N GLY A 70 11.81 7.21 20.85
CA GLY A 70 11.15 6.89 19.59
C GLY A 70 9.67 6.52 19.78
N ILE A 71 8.96 6.37 18.67
CA ILE A 71 7.55 5.97 18.65
C ILE A 71 7.43 4.69 17.83
N LEU A 72 6.75 3.68 18.39
CA LEU A 72 6.41 2.43 17.70
C LEU A 72 4.94 2.48 17.32
N VAL A 73 4.66 2.18 16.05
CA VAL A 73 3.30 2.14 15.52
C VAL A 73 3.08 0.79 14.85
N THR A 74 2.12 0.02 15.32
CA THR A 74 1.72 -1.20 14.64
C THR A 74 0.76 -0.86 13.51
N VAL A 75 1.11 -1.27 12.29
CA VAL A 75 0.30 -1.06 11.10
C VAL A 75 -0.09 -2.39 10.46
N GLN A 76 -1.32 -2.50 10.01
CA GLN A 76 -1.79 -3.56 9.13
C GLN A 76 -1.39 -3.21 7.70
N THR A 77 -0.68 -4.13 7.06
CA THR A 77 -0.31 -4.04 5.64
C THR A 77 -0.89 -5.23 4.87
N ASN A 78 -0.89 -5.12 3.54
CA ASN A 78 -1.22 -6.21 2.63
C ASN A 78 -0.02 -7.13 2.35
N GLU A 79 1.14 -6.82 2.93
CA GLU A 79 2.35 -7.63 2.77
C GLU A 79 2.21 -8.92 3.56
N ARG A 80 2.65 -10.03 2.96
CA ARG A 80 2.63 -11.37 3.54
C ARG A 80 3.96 -12.05 3.25
N ASP A 81 4.74 -12.32 4.30
CA ASP A 81 6.01 -13.04 4.16
C ASP A 81 5.81 -14.56 4.06
N ASN A 82 4.76 -15.09 4.68
CA ASN A 82 4.33 -16.49 4.58
C ASN A 82 2.83 -16.63 4.90
N ALA A 83 2.28 -17.85 4.88
CA ALA A 83 0.86 -18.10 5.13
C ALA A 83 0.42 -17.83 6.58
N GLU A 84 1.35 -17.80 7.52
CA GLU A 84 1.11 -17.56 8.95
C GLU A 84 1.35 -16.09 9.33
N ASP A 85 1.84 -15.26 8.42
CA ASP A 85 2.10 -13.85 8.64
C ASP A 85 0.76 -13.09 8.62
N ASP A 86 0.39 -12.45 9.73
CA ASP A 86 -0.82 -11.63 9.81
C ASP A 86 -0.71 -10.31 9.01
N GLY A 87 0.44 -10.03 8.41
CA GLY A 87 0.79 -8.80 7.68
C GLY A 87 0.81 -7.54 8.53
N LYS A 88 0.81 -7.71 9.85
CA LYS A 88 1.10 -6.62 10.78
C LYS A 88 2.59 -6.31 10.70
N ARG A 89 2.91 -5.02 10.70
CA ARG A 89 4.29 -4.53 10.69
C ARG A 89 4.47 -3.47 11.77
N THR A 90 5.65 -3.43 12.36
CA THR A 90 6.01 -2.37 13.32
C THR A 90 6.74 -1.25 12.58
N PHE A 91 6.15 -0.06 12.56
CA PHE A 91 6.76 1.16 12.07
C PHE A 91 7.51 1.87 13.20
N TYR A 92 8.84 1.95 13.07
CA TYR A 92 9.71 2.62 14.03
C TYR A 92 9.95 4.07 13.59
N ILE A 93 9.31 5.00 14.28
CA ILE A 93 9.48 6.44 14.07
C ILE A 93 10.60 6.92 14.99
N GLU A 94 11.83 6.76 14.52
CA GLU A 94 13.06 7.09 15.23
C GLU A 94 13.84 8.19 14.50
N GLY A 95 14.61 8.96 15.26
CA GLY A 95 15.37 10.10 14.75
C GLY A 95 14.52 11.36 14.50
N ARG A 96 15.21 12.51 14.46
CA ARG A 96 14.58 13.84 14.39
C ARG A 96 13.74 14.05 13.13
N TYR A 97 14.30 13.73 11.97
CA TYR A 97 13.70 14.10 10.69
C TYR A 97 12.47 13.28 10.32
N LEU A 98 12.46 11.99 10.66
CA LEU A 98 11.26 11.16 10.47
C LEU A 98 10.13 11.61 11.40
N LYS A 99 10.44 11.94 12.66
CA LYS A 99 9.46 12.54 13.58
C LYS A 99 8.91 13.87 13.07
N GLU A 100 9.77 14.72 12.50
CA GLU A 100 9.36 15.99 11.89
C GLU A 100 8.44 15.76 10.67
N ALA A 101 8.77 14.81 9.78
CA ALA A 101 7.96 14.46 8.61
C ALA A 101 6.59 13.90 9.01
N VAL A 102 6.54 12.97 9.95
CA VAL A 102 5.27 12.41 10.47
C VAL A 102 4.44 13.50 11.16
N ARG A 103 5.07 14.36 11.98
CA ARG A 103 4.38 15.49 12.62
C ARG A 103 3.82 16.46 11.58
N GLY A 104 4.55 16.72 10.49
CA GLY A 104 4.08 17.51 9.35
C GLY A 104 2.80 16.92 8.78
N ALA A 105 2.83 15.64 8.38
CA ALA A 105 1.70 14.95 7.79
C ALA A 105 0.45 14.93 8.69
N ILE A 106 0.61 14.75 10.00
CA ILE A 106 -0.50 14.79 10.98
C ILE A 106 -1.14 16.19 11.02
N ARG A 107 -0.31 17.24 11.03
CA ARG A 107 -0.77 18.63 11.05
C ARG A 107 -1.48 19.00 9.75
N GLU A 108 -0.94 18.58 8.61
CA GLU A 108 -1.57 18.77 7.29
C GLU A 108 -2.92 18.06 7.21
N ALA A 109 -3.04 16.90 7.83
CA ALA A 109 -4.29 16.16 7.96
C ALA A 109 -5.28 16.76 8.98
N GLY A 110 -4.88 17.78 9.74
CA GLY A 110 -5.70 18.39 10.78
C GLY A 110 -5.97 17.48 12.00
N ALA A 111 -5.18 16.43 12.18
CA ALA A 111 -5.35 15.47 13.26
C ALA A 111 -4.61 15.88 14.54
N PRO A 112 -5.12 15.51 15.73
CA PRO A 112 -4.43 15.75 17.00
C PRO A 112 -3.21 14.83 17.20
N GLY A 113 -3.14 13.71 16.47
CA GLY A 113 -2.08 12.71 16.60
C GLY A 113 -2.32 11.50 15.69
N LEU A 114 -1.51 10.46 15.89
CA LEU A 114 -1.73 9.16 15.28
C LEU A 114 -2.80 8.40 16.07
N GLU A 115 -3.86 7.96 15.38
CA GLU A 115 -5.03 7.31 15.94
C GLU A 115 -5.22 5.92 15.33
N VAL A 116 -5.78 5.00 16.12
CA VAL A 116 -6.14 3.65 15.64
C VAL A 116 -7.17 3.78 14.53
N GLY A 117 -6.97 3.06 13.43
CA GLY A 117 -7.76 3.17 12.20
C GLY A 117 -7.26 4.23 11.23
N GLY A 118 -6.34 5.11 11.64
CA GLY A 118 -5.69 6.06 10.73
C GLY A 118 -4.79 5.33 9.73
N GLN A 119 -4.67 5.89 8.52
CA GLN A 119 -3.85 5.32 7.46
C GLN A 119 -2.57 6.13 7.24
N LEU A 120 -1.43 5.44 7.25
CA LEU A 120 -0.11 6.00 6.97
C LEU A 120 0.33 5.60 5.57
N HIS A 121 0.69 6.60 4.78
CA HIS A 121 1.39 6.46 3.51
C HIS A 121 2.82 6.90 3.74
N VAL A 122 3.76 5.97 3.58
CA VAL A 122 5.17 6.19 3.90
C VAL A 122 6.00 5.82 2.68
N GLU A 123 6.77 6.79 2.19
CA GLU A 123 7.69 6.62 1.08
C GLU A 123 9.08 7.08 1.51
N PHE A 124 10.07 6.22 1.32
CA PHE A 124 11.48 6.59 1.46
C PHE A 124 11.98 7.13 0.12
N THR A 125 12.33 8.42 0.05
CA THR A 125 12.71 9.05 -1.22
C THR A 125 14.19 8.82 -1.54
N HIS A 126 15.09 9.37 -0.73
CA HIS A 126 16.53 9.26 -0.93
C HIS A 126 17.30 9.48 0.37
N ARG A 127 18.62 9.28 0.30
CA ARG A 127 19.57 9.73 1.33
C ARG A 127 20.19 11.05 0.91
N GLU A 128 20.68 11.82 1.88
CA GLU A 128 21.46 13.03 1.59
C GLU A 128 22.71 12.68 0.76
N ASP A 129 23.49 11.70 1.21
CA ASP A 129 24.52 11.05 0.41
C ASP A 129 24.09 9.60 0.11
N PRO A 130 23.94 9.22 -1.17
CA PRO A 130 23.51 7.87 -1.56
C PRO A 130 24.52 6.76 -1.19
N MET A 131 25.81 7.08 -1.10
CA MET A 131 26.88 6.12 -0.79
C MET A 131 27.09 5.95 0.72
N ASP A 132 26.80 6.96 1.53
CA ASP A 132 26.93 6.87 2.98
C ASP A 132 25.62 6.38 3.65
N LYS A 133 25.68 5.16 4.18
CA LYS A 133 24.56 4.51 4.89
C LYS A 133 24.19 5.24 6.19
N ARG A 134 25.09 6.06 6.75
CA ARG A 134 24.85 6.89 7.93
C ARG A 134 24.21 8.23 7.59
N SER A 135 24.17 8.61 6.32
CA SER A 135 23.56 9.86 5.89
C SER A 135 22.06 9.88 6.15
N ARG A 136 21.58 11.12 6.34
CA ARG A 136 20.19 11.44 6.61
C ARG A 136 19.28 10.80 5.56
N LYS A 137 18.19 10.20 6.03
CA LYS A 137 17.10 9.68 5.21
C LYS A 137 16.03 10.76 5.03
N PHE A 138 15.55 10.91 3.81
CA PHE A 138 14.38 11.73 3.47
C PHE A 138 13.17 10.83 3.25
N TRP A 139 12.03 11.34 3.68
CA TRP A 139 10.77 10.61 3.69
C TRP A 139 9.65 11.52 3.21
N GLN A 140 8.75 10.96 2.41
CA GLN A 140 7.46 11.56 2.10
C GLN A 140 6.41 10.79 2.89
N ILE A 141 5.68 11.51 3.75
CA ILE A 141 4.67 10.93 4.63
C ILE A 141 3.35 11.62 4.35
N ARG A 142 2.28 10.84 4.18
CA ARG A 142 0.91 11.35 4.21
C ARG A 142 0.12 10.57 5.25
N TYR A 143 -0.70 11.29 5.99
CA TYR A 143 -1.55 10.73 7.03
C TYR A 143 -3.02 10.96 6.70
N THR A 144 -3.84 9.93 6.85
CA THR A 144 -5.30 10.03 6.74
C THR A 144 -5.91 9.65 8.10
N PRO A 145 -6.66 10.55 8.77
CA PRO A 145 -7.28 10.25 10.06
C PRO A 145 -8.28 9.09 9.96
N ALA A 146 -8.58 8.41 11.07
CA ALA A 146 -9.41 7.20 11.08
C ALA A 146 -10.82 7.46 10.55
N GLY A 147 -11.42 8.60 10.93
CA GLY A 147 -12.74 9.01 10.43
C GLY A 147 -12.77 9.17 8.91
N ASN A 148 -11.71 9.71 8.31
CA ASN A 148 -11.60 9.88 6.86
C ASN A 148 -11.24 8.57 6.16
N ALA A 149 -10.40 7.73 6.78
CA ALA A 149 -10.03 6.42 6.26
C ALA A 149 -11.24 5.48 6.16
N ALA A 150 -12.14 5.52 7.15
CA ALA A 150 -13.40 4.78 7.12
C ALA A 150 -14.28 5.20 5.93
N LEU A 151 -14.45 6.51 5.71
CA LEU A 151 -15.21 7.03 4.56
C LEU A 151 -14.61 6.67 3.20
N MET A 152 -13.28 6.50 3.14
CA MET A 152 -12.56 6.08 1.93
C MET A 152 -12.69 4.58 1.67
N ALA A 153 -12.82 3.77 2.73
CA ALA A 153 -13.08 2.33 2.67
C ALA A 153 -14.55 2.00 2.33
N ASP A 154 -15.49 2.85 2.75
CA ASP A 154 -16.92 2.74 2.43
C ASP A 154 -17.28 3.28 1.02
N GLN A 155 -16.31 3.80 0.26
CA GLN A 155 -16.54 3.97 -1.17
C GLN A 155 -16.59 2.58 -1.81
N PRO A 156 -17.71 2.18 -2.45
CA PRO A 156 -17.79 0.91 -3.15
C PRO A 156 -16.76 0.93 -4.28
N THR A 157 -15.60 0.32 -4.02
CA THR A 157 -14.88 -0.37 -5.09
C THR A 157 -15.90 -1.34 -5.66
N ALA A 158 -16.27 -1.15 -6.94
CA ALA A 158 -17.20 -2.03 -7.61
C ALA A 158 -16.71 -3.47 -7.44
N THR A 159 -17.36 -4.19 -6.54
CA THR A 159 -17.10 -5.59 -6.28
C THR A 159 -17.47 -6.32 -7.55
N THR A 160 -16.45 -6.70 -8.31
CA THR A 160 -16.63 -7.69 -9.37
C THR A 160 -17.15 -8.93 -8.67
N PRO A 161 -18.36 -9.44 -9.01
CA PRO A 161 -18.88 -10.64 -8.39
C PRO A 161 -17.89 -11.79 -8.62
N PRO A 162 -17.61 -12.62 -7.61
CA PRO A 162 -16.80 -13.81 -7.82
C PRO A 162 -17.46 -14.69 -8.89
N PRO A 163 -16.71 -15.23 -9.87
CA PRO A 163 -17.28 -16.15 -10.84
C PRO A 163 -17.79 -17.39 -10.10
N ALA A 164 -19.09 -17.67 -10.25
CA ALA A 164 -19.71 -18.88 -9.75
C ALA A 164 -19.01 -20.10 -10.36
N ALA A 165 -18.62 -21.05 -9.51
CA ALA A 165 -18.01 -22.30 -9.91
C ALA A 165 -18.92 -23.07 -10.89
N ALA A 166 -18.40 -23.35 -12.08
CA ALA A 166 -19.07 -24.15 -13.09
C ALA A 166 -19.16 -25.63 -12.64
N PRO A 167 -20.33 -26.29 -12.78
CA PRO A 167 -20.46 -27.73 -12.54
C PRO A 167 -19.62 -28.54 -13.54
N ALA A 168 -19.00 -29.61 -13.04
CA ALA A 168 -18.20 -30.55 -13.82
C ALA A 168 -18.99 -31.22 -14.95
N ALA A 169 -18.36 -31.32 -16.12
CA ALA A 169 -18.88 -31.94 -17.34
C ALA A 169 -18.90 -33.49 -17.24
N PRO A 170 -19.94 -34.18 -17.77
CA PRO A 170 -19.85 -35.59 -18.12
C PRO A 170 -19.19 -35.79 -19.49
N ALA A 171 -18.45 -36.90 -19.60
CA ALA A 171 -17.59 -37.31 -20.71
C ALA A 171 -18.29 -37.56 -22.07
N GLN A 172 -17.48 -37.50 -23.13
CA GLN A 172 -17.79 -37.51 -24.57
C GLN A 172 -18.01 -38.92 -25.19
N GLN A 173 -18.69 -38.94 -26.36
CA GLN A 173 -18.42 -39.66 -27.65
C GLN A 173 -19.65 -40.37 -28.28
N PRO A 174 -19.70 -40.66 -29.61
CA PRO A 174 -19.33 -39.84 -30.80
C PRO A 174 -20.26 -40.00 -32.06
N ALA A 175 -19.98 -39.17 -33.11
CA ALA A 175 -20.26 -39.29 -34.57
C ALA A 175 -21.70 -38.96 -35.10
N THR A 176 -22.02 -38.36 -36.27
CA THR A 176 -21.44 -37.68 -37.49
C THR A 176 -22.68 -37.20 -38.35
N PRO A 177 -22.62 -36.62 -39.58
CA PRO A 177 -21.99 -35.39 -40.14
C PRO A 177 -22.98 -34.41 -40.89
N ALA A 178 -22.60 -33.10 -40.99
CA ALA A 178 -22.92 -32.04 -42.02
C ALA A 178 -24.39 -31.75 -42.48
N PRO A 179 -24.81 -30.52 -42.92
CA PRO A 179 -24.03 -29.42 -43.53
C PRO A 179 -24.28 -28.01 -42.95
N ALA A 180 -23.58 -27.02 -43.51
CA ALA A 180 -23.43 -25.63 -43.09
C ALA A 180 -24.71 -24.87 -42.70
N ALA A 181 -24.62 -24.11 -41.60
CA ALA A 181 -25.62 -23.16 -41.10
C ALA A 181 -24.93 -21.83 -40.71
N PRO A 182 -25.65 -20.69 -40.73
CA PRO A 182 -25.17 -19.34 -41.04
C PRO A 182 -24.27 -18.72 -39.95
N PRO A 183 -23.51 -17.63 -40.26
CA PRO A 183 -22.71 -16.94 -39.27
C PRO A 183 -23.58 -16.46 -38.11
N ALA A 184 -23.20 -16.89 -36.90
CA ALA A 184 -23.81 -16.49 -35.65
C ALA A 184 -23.71 -14.97 -35.49
N ALA A 185 -24.86 -14.37 -35.18
CA ALA A 185 -25.01 -12.96 -34.87
C ALA A 185 -24.06 -12.56 -33.73
N ALA A 186 -23.42 -11.42 -33.92
CA ALA A 186 -22.52 -10.79 -32.97
C ALA A 186 -23.20 -10.59 -31.61
N ALA A 187 -22.55 -11.09 -30.55
CA ALA A 187 -22.73 -10.55 -29.22
C ALA A 187 -22.38 -9.05 -29.24
N PRO A 188 -23.11 -8.19 -28.50
CA PRO A 188 -22.84 -6.76 -28.48
C PRO A 188 -21.39 -6.51 -28.05
N PRO A 189 -20.64 -5.66 -28.77
CA PRO A 189 -19.25 -5.41 -28.42
C PRO A 189 -19.21 -4.77 -27.04
N ALA A 190 -18.42 -5.33 -26.14
CA ALA A 190 -17.85 -4.56 -25.05
C ALA A 190 -17.24 -3.29 -25.70
N ALA A 191 -17.71 -2.12 -25.28
CA ALA A 191 -17.32 -0.85 -25.90
C ALA A 191 -15.80 -0.72 -25.83
N ASN A 192 -15.13 -0.96 -26.95
CA ASN A 192 -13.69 -0.77 -27.04
C ASN A 192 -13.44 0.73 -26.85
N PRO A 193 -12.70 1.15 -25.80
CA PRO A 193 -12.49 2.57 -25.51
C PRO A 193 -11.83 3.29 -26.69
N ALA A 194 -11.03 2.58 -27.51
CA ALA A 194 -10.46 3.10 -28.74
C ALA A 194 -11.50 3.36 -29.85
N ALA A 195 -12.52 2.52 -30.00
CA ALA A 195 -13.60 2.72 -30.97
C ALA A 195 -14.53 3.88 -30.54
N GLN A 196 -14.75 4.00 -29.23
CA GLN A 196 -15.48 5.12 -28.65
C GLN A 196 -14.70 6.44 -28.82
N ALA A 197 -13.38 6.43 -28.65
CA ALA A 197 -12.54 7.59 -28.94
C ALA A 197 -12.62 8.02 -30.41
N GLN A 198 -12.59 7.07 -31.36
CA GLN A 198 -12.75 7.37 -32.80
C GLN A 198 -14.10 8.04 -33.10
N GLN A 199 -15.19 7.56 -32.49
CA GLN A 199 -16.52 8.16 -32.65
C GLN A 199 -16.58 9.58 -32.07
N LEU A 200 -15.98 9.81 -30.89
CA LEU A 200 -15.94 11.13 -30.25
C LEU A 200 -15.05 12.12 -31.03
N ILE A 201 -13.97 11.65 -31.66
CA ILE A 201 -13.16 12.45 -32.59
C ILE A 201 -13.99 12.84 -33.82
N ALA A 202 -14.77 11.91 -34.39
CA ALA A 202 -15.59 12.16 -35.58
C ALA A 202 -16.70 13.20 -35.33
N VAL A 203 -17.20 13.33 -34.09
CA VAL A 203 -18.15 14.40 -33.71
C VAL A 203 -17.48 15.71 -33.27
N GLY A 204 -16.15 15.81 -33.38
CA GLY A 204 -15.39 17.05 -33.18
C GLY A 204 -15.09 17.41 -31.72
N LEU A 205 -15.11 16.45 -30.80
CA LEU A 205 -14.73 16.70 -29.40
C LEU A 205 -13.22 16.93 -29.23
N GLY A 206 -12.85 17.76 -28.26
CA GLY A 206 -11.45 18.00 -27.88
C GLY A 206 -10.82 16.80 -27.15
N ASP A 207 -9.50 16.66 -27.27
CA ASP A 207 -8.76 15.47 -26.79
C ASP A 207 -8.90 15.25 -25.27
N ASP A 208 -8.87 16.32 -24.47
CA ASP A 208 -9.08 16.26 -23.02
C ASP A 208 -10.45 15.69 -22.64
N GLN A 209 -11.50 16.03 -23.39
CA GLN A 209 -12.85 15.51 -23.14
C GLN A 209 -12.97 14.04 -23.54
N ILE A 210 -12.27 13.63 -24.59
CA ILE A 210 -12.23 12.24 -25.05
C ILE A 210 -11.48 11.39 -24.04
N ALA A 211 -10.30 11.82 -23.59
CA ALA A 211 -9.51 11.15 -22.56
C ALA A 211 -10.31 10.92 -21.28
N ALA A 212 -11.04 11.94 -20.81
CA ALA A 212 -11.92 11.84 -19.65
C ALA A 212 -13.11 10.88 -19.88
N ALA A 213 -13.70 10.87 -21.08
CA ALA A 213 -14.87 10.05 -21.40
C ALA A 213 -14.54 8.57 -21.64
N THR A 214 -13.35 8.27 -22.18
CA THR A 214 -12.93 6.90 -22.51
C THR A 214 -11.96 6.30 -21.50
N GLY A 215 -11.45 7.10 -20.56
CA GLY A 215 -10.39 6.70 -19.63
C GLY A 215 -9.07 6.39 -20.32
N LEU A 216 -8.84 6.93 -21.52
CA LEU A 216 -7.61 6.74 -22.28
C LEU A 216 -6.62 7.86 -21.96
N ASP A 217 -5.33 7.55 -22.00
CA ASP A 217 -4.28 8.55 -21.91
C ASP A 217 -4.36 9.52 -23.10
N LEU A 218 -4.04 10.80 -22.87
CA LEU A 218 -4.08 11.84 -23.89
C LEU A 218 -3.20 11.48 -25.11
N SER A 219 -2.07 10.80 -24.87
CA SER A 219 -1.16 10.32 -25.92
C SER A 219 -1.83 9.26 -26.81
N VAL A 220 -2.69 8.43 -26.24
CA VAL A 220 -3.45 7.39 -26.97
C VAL A 220 -4.57 8.02 -27.80
N VAL A 221 -5.26 9.02 -27.26
CA VAL A 221 -6.28 9.78 -28.00
C VAL A 221 -5.66 10.51 -29.20
N GLN A 222 -4.50 11.14 -29.01
CA GLN A 222 -3.75 11.79 -30.10
C GLN A 222 -3.28 10.78 -31.16
N ALA A 223 -2.80 9.60 -30.74
CA ALA A 223 -2.40 8.55 -31.66
C ALA A 223 -3.59 8.05 -32.51
N ILE A 224 -4.77 7.92 -31.91
CA ILE A 224 -6.00 7.53 -32.62
C ILE A 224 -6.45 8.61 -33.61
N ARG A 225 -6.35 9.89 -33.23
CA ARG A 225 -6.69 11.01 -34.13
C ARG A 225 -5.76 11.10 -35.33
N ASN A 226 -4.47 10.87 -35.15
CA ASN A 226 -3.50 10.86 -36.25
C ASN A 226 -3.65 9.65 -37.18
N ALA A 227 -4.37 8.61 -36.75
CA ALA A 227 -4.62 7.39 -37.52
C ALA A 227 -6.01 7.36 -38.18
N ALA A 228 -6.85 8.38 -37.97
CA ALA A 228 -8.19 8.53 -38.54
C ALA A 228 -8.19 9.53 -39.69
#